data_AF-A0A7V3A5F8-F1
#
_entry.id   AF-A0A7V3A5F8-F1
#
_cell.length_a   1.000
_cell.length_b   1.000
_cell.length_c   1.000
_cell.angle_alpha   90.00
_cell.angle_beta   90.00
_cell.angle_gamma   90.00
#
_symmetry.space_group_name_H-M   'P 1'
#
loop_
_entity.id
_entity.type
_entity.pdbx_description
1 polymer ?
#
loop_
_entity_poly.entity_id
_entity_poly.type
_entity_poly.pdbx_seq_one_letter_code
_entity_poly.pdbx_strand_id
1 'polypeptide(L)'
;MPFMINTMAGAKSSRLTQKENGLHGYISFDHDPIPDNYGAGIGFYVAVWPLIDEPLAGFQIGLPSTWIIPDNSDNKTTPLCPEGTLARKWTPRGPTWSSVFQTIEGGVGYWAGNHFRYGPPKFSMNGTPQCYDYEIGSPGWSFFYSDEALPDDRLGIAQLSNRLLIPPDGITFEGYPNGEFLGYTWMALPFTDPEEGPLPTGDQSWTCFLSAANFKGPIAFFIPETWSKIGKLFNYPFLFGRGLDARPGKAGGGAIEINTVPRFEAADSNGRIYARLPKLQFPVDEQGRSILVQEVTYYSKEALYDQFKAWRDQGIFCSGQFGQEGAIRPKLTPRLTRYDMAGVKIEGVEGESGIFETEVFAGNLWGLKWKAGIENNMAVFPQYYRYDGEQYAAVMESEVPAETSLTQQKFQLAGSGRPYNSTWVNINPRPKARPNKAKLAEGSGSDYSDKETLPRPKAGPFKVTLADGSVVTYYWYRFIDQPAFWQYTRSGNRYAWSADKKAKLQALVEKIQATWPIDRDYMAPPAFGQLVKIDPALIVTPPPGLEVGYVPIVVRQEPAKK
;
A
#
# COMPACT_ATOMS: atom_id res chain seq x y z
N MET A 1 49.83 45.95 -21.97
CA MET A 1 48.64 45.21 -21.53
C MET A 1 48.79 43.75 -21.92
N PRO A 2 49.00 42.83 -20.97
CA PRO A 2 48.75 41.41 -21.20
C PRO A 2 47.42 41.01 -20.52
N PHE A 3 46.59 40.31 -21.28
CA PHE A 3 45.36 39.67 -20.80
C PHE A 3 45.70 38.67 -19.69
N MET A 4 45.25 38.94 -18.46
CA MET A 4 45.17 37.92 -17.42
C MET A 4 43.96 37.03 -17.71
N ILE A 5 44.22 35.81 -18.17
CA ILE A 5 43.25 34.72 -18.13
C ILE A 5 43.15 34.33 -16.66
N ASN A 6 42.08 34.78 -16.01
CA ASN A 6 41.74 34.35 -14.66
C ASN A 6 41.20 32.92 -14.75
N THR A 7 42.08 31.93 -14.63
CA THR A 7 41.68 30.54 -14.44
C THR A 7 40.92 30.46 -13.12
N MET A 8 39.59 30.39 -13.17
CA MET A 8 38.81 29.94 -12.03
C MET A 8 39.30 28.55 -11.66
N ALA A 9 40.01 28.45 -10.54
CA ALA A 9 40.28 27.19 -9.90
C ALA A 9 38.92 26.56 -9.60
N GLY A 10 38.61 25.43 -10.25
CA GLY A 10 37.43 24.65 -9.92
C GLY A 10 37.50 24.29 -8.44
N ALA A 11 36.61 24.88 -7.64
CA ALA A 11 36.44 24.51 -6.25
C ALA A 11 36.23 23.00 -6.21
N LYS A 12 37.13 22.27 -5.55
CA LYS A 12 36.95 20.83 -5.33
C LYS A 12 35.65 20.67 -4.54
N SER A 13 34.62 20.17 -5.21
CA SER A 13 33.35 19.78 -4.58
C SER A 13 33.65 18.87 -3.38
N SER A 14 33.26 19.29 -2.18
CA SER A 14 33.34 18.41 -1.02
C SER A 14 32.19 17.41 -1.10
N ARG A 15 32.49 16.12 -0.94
CA ARG A 15 31.45 15.08 -0.91
C ARG A 15 30.79 15.10 0.46
N LEU A 16 29.50 15.43 0.52
CA LEU A 16 28.73 15.45 1.75
C LEU A 16 28.16 14.06 2.08
N THR A 17 27.88 13.83 3.35
CA THR A 17 27.18 12.62 3.81
C THR A 17 25.67 12.80 3.65
N GLN A 18 25.03 11.87 2.96
CA GLN A 18 23.58 11.80 2.86
C GLN A 18 22.99 11.37 4.22
N LYS A 19 21.93 12.06 4.68
CA LYS A 19 21.18 11.76 5.90
C LYS A 19 19.76 11.30 5.54
N GLU A 20 19.11 10.45 6.34
CA GLU A 20 17.81 9.84 6.02
C GLU A 20 16.59 10.67 6.45
N ASN A 21 16.73 11.57 7.42
CA ASN A 21 15.65 12.33 8.04
C ASN A 21 15.44 13.73 7.41
N GLY A 22 15.35 13.80 6.08
CA GLY A 22 15.29 15.04 5.31
C GLY A 22 13.92 15.72 5.30
N LEU A 23 12.89 15.05 4.81
CA LEU A 23 11.51 15.55 4.84
C LEU A 23 10.64 14.48 5.46
N HIS A 24 9.82 14.90 6.42
CA HIS A 24 8.82 14.09 7.08
C HIS A 24 7.54 14.92 7.27
N GLY A 25 6.36 14.31 7.17
CA GLY A 25 5.11 15.05 7.29
C GLY A 25 3.95 14.51 6.45
N TYR A 26 2.94 15.34 6.27
CA TYR A 26 1.71 14.98 5.58
C TYR A 26 1.21 16.10 4.67
N ILE A 27 0.69 15.71 3.50
CA ILE A 27 -0.16 16.54 2.65
C ILE A 27 -1.52 15.86 2.61
N SER A 28 -2.56 16.51 3.15
CA SER A 28 -3.80 15.82 3.46
C SER A 28 -5.05 16.61 3.11
N PHE A 29 -6.15 15.89 3.02
CA PHE A 29 -7.50 16.44 3.06
C PHE A 29 -8.26 15.82 4.22
N ASP A 30 -9.31 16.49 4.67
CA ASP A 30 -10.37 15.92 5.48
C ASP A 30 -11.67 15.90 4.66
N HIS A 31 -12.75 15.41 5.25
CA HIS A 31 -14.07 15.41 4.63
C HIS A 31 -15.16 15.55 5.69
N ASP A 32 -16.38 15.89 5.26
CA ASP A 32 -17.56 15.94 6.13
C ASP A 32 -17.80 14.58 6.83
N PRO A 33 -18.38 14.57 8.04
CA PRO A 33 -18.68 13.33 8.76
C PRO A 33 -19.49 12.32 7.93
N ILE A 34 -19.14 11.04 8.08
CA ILE A 34 -19.78 9.93 7.39
C ILE A 34 -20.89 9.34 8.29
N PRO A 35 -22.12 9.14 7.78
CA PRO A 35 -23.16 8.44 8.53
C PRO A 35 -22.76 6.99 8.87
N ASP A 36 -23.17 6.51 10.04
CA ASP A 36 -22.71 5.24 10.62
C ASP A 36 -22.97 4.00 9.73
N ASN A 37 -23.95 4.04 8.83
CA ASN A 37 -24.29 2.93 7.93
C ASN A 37 -23.38 2.80 6.69
N TYR A 38 -22.42 3.71 6.49
CA TYR A 38 -21.50 3.72 5.33
C TYR A 38 -20.09 3.21 5.64
N GLY A 39 -19.96 2.33 6.65
CA GLY A 39 -18.70 1.67 7.00
C GLY A 39 -18.46 0.34 6.31
N ALA A 40 -19.18 0.00 5.23
CA ALA A 40 -19.00 -1.28 4.51
C ALA A 40 -17.90 -1.22 3.44
N GLY A 41 -17.55 -0.01 2.98
CA GLY A 41 -16.45 0.17 2.03
C GLY A 41 -16.04 1.63 1.85
N ILE A 42 -14.88 1.81 1.23
CA ILE A 42 -14.36 3.12 0.81
C ILE A 42 -13.55 2.97 -0.47
N GLY A 43 -13.69 3.92 -1.38
CA GLY A 43 -12.92 3.99 -2.61
C GLY A 43 -12.67 5.41 -3.09
N PHE A 44 -11.65 5.58 -3.90
CA PHE A 44 -11.32 6.84 -4.55
C PHE A 44 -10.38 6.61 -5.73
N TYR A 45 -10.23 7.64 -6.56
CA TYR A 45 -9.24 7.68 -7.63
C TYR A 45 -8.05 8.53 -7.20
N VAL A 46 -6.84 8.00 -7.38
CA VAL A 46 -5.58 8.65 -7.04
C VAL A 46 -4.73 8.86 -8.28
N ALA A 47 -4.13 10.04 -8.42
CA ALA A 47 -3.19 10.30 -9.50
C ALA A 47 -1.92 9.44 -9.33
N VAL A 48 -1.37 8.95 -10.45
CA VAL A 48 -0.15 8.15 -10.51
C VAL A 48 0.88 8.92 -11.34
N TRP A 49 2.06 9.16 -10.77
CA TRP A 49 3.16 9.84 -11.46
C TRP A 49 4.52 9.57 -10.79
N PRO A 50 5.65 9.74 -11.50
CA PRO A 50 6.97 9.74 -10.90
C PRO A 50 7.20 11.03 -10.09
N LEU A 51 7.01 10.93 -8.76
CA LEU A 51 7.28 12.01 -7.80
C LEU A 51 8.77 12.38 -7.76
N ILE A 52 9.62 11.40 -8.05
CA ILE A 52 11.08 11.52 -8.19
C ILE A 52 11.48 11.15 -9.62
N ASP A 53 12.51 11.81 -10.14
CA ASP A 53 13.05 11.59 -11.48
C ASP A 53 13.92 10.33 -11.57
N GLU A 54 14.63 10.00 -10.50
CA GLU A 54 15.44 8.79 -10.37
C GLU A 54 15.03 7.95 -9.15
N PRO A 55 15.19 6.61 -9.18
CA PRO A 55 14.86 5.75 -8.05
C PRO A 55 15.85 5.97 -6.90
N LEU A 56 15.51 6.80 -5.91
CA LEU A 56 16.39 7.15 -4.80
C LEU A 56 16.43 6.07 -3.71
N ALA A 57 17.62 5.88 -3.12
CA ALA A 57 17.83 5.07 -1.92
C ALA A 57 17.38 5.83 -0.66
N GLY A 58 16.80 5.12 0.31
CA GLY A 58 16.31 5.72 1.56
C GLY A 58 15.11 6.64 1.37
N PHE A 59 14.29 6.39 0.34
CA PHE A 59 13.13 7.21 -0.01
C PHE A 59 11.82 6.45 0.23
N GLN A 60 10.92 7.03 1.03
CA GLN A 60 9.59 6.52 1.31
C GLN A 60 8.57 7.67 1.38
N ILE A 61 7.64 7.66 0.43
CA ILE A 61 6.46 8.52 0.41
C ILE A 61 5.28 7.69 -0.10
N GLY A 62 4.23 7.56 0.70
CA GLY A 62 2.93 7.09 0.23
C GLY A 62 2.24 8.22 -0.54
N LEU A 63 1.76 7.96 -1.75
CA LEU A 63 0.87 8.89 -2.47
C LEU A 63 -0.53 8.84 -1.84
N PRO A 64 -1.50 9.69 -2.26
CA PRO A 64 -2.74 9.85 -1.50
C PRO A 64 -3.41 8.50 -1.20
N SER A 65 -3.57 8.21 0.09
CA SER A 65 -4.22 6.98 0.55
C SER A 65 -4.93 7.22 1.88
N THR A 66 -5.51 6.17 2.47
CA THR A 66 -6.23 6.23 3.75
C THR A 66 -6.01 4.96 4.56
N TRP A 67 -6.38 5.02 5.84
CA TRP A 67 -6.39 3.89 6.76
C TRP A 67 -7.82 3.50 7.10
N ILE A 68 -8.16 2.23 6.95
CA ILE A 68 -9.43 1.66 7.40
C ILE A 68 -9.17 0.91 8.71
N ILE A 69 -9.86 1.33 9.77
CA ILE A 69 -9.78 0.71 11.11
C ILE A 69 -11.17 0.24 11.56
N PRO A 70 -11.29 -0.79 12.41
CA PRO A 70 -12.59 -1.24 12.87
C PRO A 70 -13.20 -0.23 13.85
N ASP A 71 -14.49 0.07 13.68
CA ASP A 71 -15.20 0.97 14.59
C ASP A 71 -15.33 0.38 16.00
N ASN A 72 -14.49 0.87 16.89
CA ASN A 72 -14.51 0.60 18.32
C ASN A 72 -14.78 1.87 19.14
N SER A 73 -15.54 2.82 18.57
CA SER A 73 -15.86 4.08 19.24
C SER A 73 -16.73 3.91 20.48
N ASP A 74 -17.38 2.75 20.65
CA ASP A 74 -18.09 2.33 21.86
C ASP A 74 -17.16 2.13 23.06
N ASN A 75 -15.87 1.88 22.81
CA ASN A 75 -14.87 1.62 23.84
C ASN A 75 -13.93 2.82 24.01
N LYS A 76 -13.83 3.34 25.24
CA LYS A 76 -12.99 4.50 25.58
C LYS A 76 -11.81 4.19 26.50
N THR A 77 -11.76 2.99 27.08
CA THR A 77 -10.88 2.71 28.22
C THR A 77 -10.13 1.39 28.10
N THR A 78 -10.75 0.34 27.55
CA THR A 78 -10.14 -0.98 27.51
C THR A 78 -9.16 -1.08 26.34
N PRO A 79 -7.92 -1.51 26.55
CA PRO A 79 -6.98 -1.70 25.45
C PRO A 79 -7.44 -2.77 24.46
N LEU A 80 -7.46 -2.43 23.18
CA LEU A 80 -7.69 -3.38 22.08
C LEU A 80 -6.41 -4.12 21.72
N CYS A 81 -5.25 -3.51 21.97
CA CYS A 81 -3.97 -4.18 21.83
C CYS A 81 -3.57 -4.91 23.13
N PRO A 82 -3.45 -6.25 23.10
CA PRO A 82 -2.93 -7.03 24.22
C PRO A 82 -1.51 -6.63 24.59
N GLU A 83 -1.14 -6.80 25.87
CA GLU A 83 0.25 -6.64 26.31
C GLU A 83 1.19 -7.61 25.57
N GLY A 84 2.41 -7.16 25.30
CA GLY A 84 3.39 -7.90 24.50
C GLY A 84 3.37 -7.57 23.01
N THR A 85 2.28 -6.98 22.50
CA THR A 85 2.23 -6.52 21.09
C THR A 85 3.12 -5.29 20.84
N LEU A 86 3.57 -5.07 19.60
CA LEU A 86 4.44 -3.95 19.23
C LEU A 86 3.79 -2.60 19.53
N ALA A 87 2.54 -2.41 19.13
CA ALA A 87 1.81 -1.16 19.33
C ALA A 87 1.67 -0.76 20.81
N ARG A 88 1.75 -1.71 21.75
CA ARG A 88 1.73 -1.40 23.19
C ARG A 88 2.95 -0.62 23.69
N LYS A 89 4.02 -0.54 22.89
CA LYS A 89 5.17 0.36 23.16
C LYS A 89 4.87 1.81 22.81
N TRP A 90 3.80 2.08 22.07
CA TRP A 90 3.41 3.42 21.64
C TRP A 90 2.42 4.03 22.63
N THR A 91 2.91 4.43 23.82
CA THR A 91 2.09 5.02 24.89
C THR A 91 1.17 6.16 24.43
N PRO A 92 1.58 7.07 23.51
CA PRO A 92 0.69 8.12 23.01
C PRO A 92 -0.56 7.63 22.26
N ARG A 93 -0.61 6.35 21.85
CA ARG A 93 -1.77 5.73 21.19
C ARG A 93 -2.79 5.14 22.17
N GLY A 94 -2.48 5.14 23.47
CA GLY A 94 -3.41 4.72 24.53
C GLY A 94 -4.57 5.70 24.77
N PRO A 95 -5.55 5.35 25.62
CA PRO A 95 -5.59 4.14 26.44
C PRO A 95 -6.20 2.92 25.73
N THR A 96 -6.78 3.08 24.54
CA THR A 96 -7.42 1.96 23.81
C THR A 96 -6.53 1.33 22.74
N TRP A 97 -5.54 2.07 22.21
CA TRP A 97 -4.76 1.66 21.04
C TRP A 97 -5.62 1.37 19.79
N SER A 98 -6.85 1.90 19.72
CA SER A 98 -7.78 1.61 18.61
C SER A 98 -7.25 2.01 17.23
N SER A 99 -6.50 3.11 17.16
CA SER A 99 -5.90 3.60 15.91
C SER A 99 -4.82 2.69 15.31
N VAL A 100 -4.33 1.71 16.08
CA VAL A 100 -3.25 0.80 15.69
C VAL A 100 -3.59 -0.65 16.00
N PHE A 101 -4.86 -0.94 16.33
CA PHE A 101 -5.32 -2.30 16.63
C PHE A 101 -5.32 -3.16 15.38
N GLN A 102 -6.02 -2.68 14.34
CA GLN A 102 -6.07 -3.28 13.02
C GLN A 102 -6.18 -2.19 11.96
N THR A 103 -5.42 -2.31 10.87
CA THR A 103 -5.48 -1.38 9.74
C THR A 103 -5.55 -2.15 8.41
N ILE A 104 -6.34 -1.64 7.47
CA ILE A 104 -6.08 -1.79 6.04
C ILE A 104 -5.48 -0.46 5.57
N GLU A 105 -4.38 -0.54 4.86
CA GLU A 105 -3.55 0.61 4.47
C GLU A 105 -2.84 0.33 3.13
N GLY A 106 -1.81 1.12 2.82
CA GLY A 106 -1.08 1.03 1.55
C GLY A 106 -1.66 1.95 0.50
N GLY A 107 -1.82 1.47 -0.72
CA GLY A 107 -2.14 2.29 -1.88
C GLY A 107 -0.93 2.52 -2.78
N VAL A 108 -0.98 3.58 -3.58
CA VAL A 108 0.11 3.95 -4.49
C VAL A 108 1.22 4.64 -3.69
N GLY A 109 2.48 4.25 -3.88
CA GLY A 109 3.58 4.87 -3.15
C GLY A 109 4.97 4.37 -3.51
N TYR A 110 5.95 4.97 -2.84
CA TYR A 110 7.33 4.54 -2.77
C TYR A 110 7.57 4.03 -1.36
N TRP A 111 7.88 2.75 -1.20
CA TRP A 111 8.03 2.15 0.12
C TRP A 111 9.50 1.85 0.40
N ALA A 112 10.00 2.16 1.60
CA ALA A 112 11.42 2.09 1.92
C ALA A 112 12.05 0.75 1.50
N GLY A 113 11.37 -0.35 1.81
CA GLY A 113 11.84 -1.70 1.52
C GLY A 113 11.63 -2.18 0.08
N ASN A 114 11.11 -1.38 -0.87
CA ASN A 114 10.95 -1.88 -2.23
C ASN A 114 12.29 -2.34 -2.82
N HIS A 115 12.35 -3.58 -3.31
CA HIS A 115 13.57 -4.17 -3.86
C HIS A 115 13.83 -3.74 -5.31
N PHE A 116 12.78 -3.47 -6.10
CA PHE A 116 12.91 -3.24 -7.54
C PHE A 116 12.28 -1.88 -7.92
N ARG A 117 13.02 -0.79 -7.71
CA ARG A 117 12.56 0.56 -8.05
C ARG A 117 12.89 0.92 -9.50
N TYR A 118 11.99 1.65 -10.17
CA TYR A 118 12.09 1.90 -11.62
C TYR A 118 11.56 3.25 -12.10
N GLY A 119 11.33 4.20 -11.18
CA GLY A 119 10.85 5.55 -11.50
C GLY A 119 9.43 5.79 -10.97
N PRO A 120 8.38 5.23 -11.61
CA PRO A 120 7.01 5.33 -11.10
C PRO A 120 6.82 4.65 -9.73
N PRO A 121 5.77 5.03 -8.98
CA PRO A 121 5.39 4.37 -7.74
C PRO A 121 4.77 2.99 -8.02
N LYS A 122 4.48 2.23 -6.96
CA LYS A 122 3.77 0.95 -7.05
C LYS A 122 2.53 0.97 -6.18
N PHE A 123 1.54 0.14 -6.52
CA PHE A 123 0.37 -0.09 -5.66
C PHE A 123 0.56 -1.31 -4.76
N SER A 124 0.20 -1.21 -3.48
CA SER A 124 0.19 -2.33 -2.53
C SER A 124 -1.07 -2.36 -1.65
N MET A 125 -1.42 -3.56 -1.16
CA MET A 125 -2.62 -3.84 -0.38
C MET A 125 -2.27 -4.11 1.08
N ASN A 126 -1.58 -3.16 1.69
CA ASN A 126 -1.00 -3.34 3.00
C ASN A 126 -2.08 -3.51 4.08
N GLY A 127 -1.78 -4.26 5.15
CA GLY A 127 -2.63 -4.34 6.32
C GLY A 127 -1.89 -4.85 7.55
N THR A 128 -2.37 -4.42 8.72
CA THR A 128 -1.84 -4.82 10.02
C THR A 128 -2.97 -5.45 10.84
N PRO A 129 -3.02 -6.79 10.97
CA PRO A 129 -4.16 -7.44 11.63
C PRO A 129 -4.00 -7.62 13.14
N GLN A 130 -2.80 -7.36 13.68
CA GLN A 130 -2.46 -7.67 15.06
C GLN A 130 -1.53 -6.62 15.67
N CYS A 131 -2.01 -5.40 15.89
CA CYS A 131 -1.27 -4.40 16.67
C CYS A 131 0.17 -4.15 16.19
N TYR A 132 0.38 -4.19 14.87
CA TYR A 132 1.68 -4.08 14.20
C TYR A 132 2.72 -5.14 14.64
N ASP A 133 2.31 -6.29 15.20
CA ASP A 133 3.23 -7.41 15.46
C ASP A 133 3.75 -8.05 14.17
N TYR A 134 2.95 -7.96 13.12
CA TYR A 134 3.30 -8.31 11.76
C TYR A 134 2.36 -7.61 10.80
N GLU A 135 2.81 -7.54 9.56
CA GLU A 135 2.13 -6.88 8.47
C GLU A 135 1.96 -7.83 7.29
N ILE A 136 1.00 -7.53 6.41
CA ILE A 136 0.72 -8.29 5.19
C ILE A 136 0.64 -7.30 4.04
N GLY A 137 1.52 -7.42 3.03
CA GLY A 137 1.60 -6.49 1.90
C GLY A 137 0.96 -7.00 0.60
N SER A 138 0.93 -8.32 0.44
CA SER A 138 0.39 -9.02 -0.74
C SER A 138 0.10 -10.49 -0.41
N PRO A 139 -0.57 -11.26 -1.30
CA PRO A 139 -0.78 -12.69 -1.09
C PRO A 139 0.55 -13.42 -0.86
N GLY A 140 0.80 -13.84 0.38
CA GLY A 140 2.01 -14.60 0.74
C GLY A 140 3.08 -13.82 1.52
N TRP A 141 3.02 -12.49 1.57
CA TRP A 141 4.20 -11.69 1.92
C TRP A 141 3.89 -10.58 2.92
N SER A 142 4.90 -10.26 3.73
CA SER A 142 4.88 -9.09 4.63
C SER A 142 5.02 -7.80 3.82
N PHE A 143 5.18 -6.68 4.51
CA PHE A 143 5.73 -5.48 3.89
C PHE A 143 7.16 -5.74 3.41
N PHE A 144 7.70 -4.73 2.73
CA PHE A 144 8.89 -4.83 1.89
C PHE A 144 10.21 -5.02 2.65
N TYR A 145 10.20 -5.17 3.98
CA TYR A 145 11.41 -5.38 4.78
C TYR A 145 11.83 -6.86 4.89
N SER A 146 11.02 -7.79 4.37
CA SER A 146 11.30 -9.24 4.40
C SER A 146 11.43 -9.81 3.00
N ASP A 147 12.52 -10.52 2.74
CA ASP A 147 12.72 -11.30 1.51
C ASP A 147 12.00 -12.65 1.55
N GLU A 148 11.56 -13.08 2.73
CA GLU A 148 10.90 -14.36 2.96
C GLU A 148 9.39 -14.18 3.05
N ALA A 149 8.66 -15.16 2.52
CA ALA A 149 7.22 -15.22 2.67
C ALA A 149 6.82 -15.33 4.15
N LEU A 150 5.61 -14.86 4.48
CA LEU A 150 5.07 -14.96 5.83
C LEU A 150 5.00 -16.43 6.28
N PRO A 151 5.02 -16.75 7.57
CA PRO A 151 4.65 -18.09 8.01
C PRO A 151 3.13 -18.34 7.83
N ASP A 152 2.74 -19.62 7.84
CA ASP A 152 1.39 -20.12 7.50
C ASP A 152 0.31 -19.46 8.36
N ASP A 153 0.60 -19.33 9.65
CA ASP A 153 -0.26 -18.72 10.65
C ASP A 153 -0.37 -17.19 10.54
N ARG A 154 0.38 -16.55 9.65
CA ARG A 154 0.35 -15.11 9.37
C ARG A 154 -0.10 -14.75 7.96
N LEU A 155 -0.29 -15.75 7.09
CA LEU A 155 -1.00 -15.53 5.84
C LEU A 155 -2.42 -15.00 6.12
N GLY A 156 -2.91 -14.12 5.24
CA GLY A 156 -4.21 -13.50 5.44
C GLY A 156 -4.88 -12.90 4.20
N ILE A 157 -4.16 -12.69 3.10
CA ILE A 157 -4.75 -12.23 1.83
C ILE A 157 -4.90 -13.43 0.88
N ALA A 158 -6.13 -13.71 0.47
CA ALA A 158 -6.44 -14.64 -0.61
C ALA A 158 -6.57 -13.89 -1.93
N GLN A 159 -5.78 -14.27 -2.92
CA GLN A 159 -5.92 -13.72 -4.27
C GLN A 159 -7.22 -14.25 -4.89
N LEU A 160 -7.97 -13.36 -5.54
CA LEU A 160 -9.27 -13.65 -6.15
C LEU A 160 -9.20 -13.59 -7.68
N SER A 161 -8.46 -12.63 -8.23
CA SER A 161 -8.33 -12.49 -9.68
C SER A 161 -7.56 -13.67 -10.28
N ASN A 162 -8.16 -14.27 -11.31
CA ASN A 162 -7.53 -15.22 -12.22
C ASN A 162 -6.82 -14.54 -13.40
N ARG A 163 -6.73 -13.20 -13.45
CA ARG A 163 -6.16 -12.46 -14.58
C ARG A 163 -5.00 -11.54 -14.20
N LEU A 164 -4.72 -11.38 -12.92
CA LEU A 164 -3.71 -10.45 -12.42
C LEU A 164 -2.71 -11.17 -11.51
N LEU A 165 -1.42 -10.89 -11.72
CA LEU A 165 -0.36 -11.23 -10.77
C LEU A 165 -0.22 -10.14 -9.72
N ILE A 166 -0.06 -10.54 -8.47
CA ILE A 166 0.19 -9.63 -7.34
C ILE A 166 1.57 -9.95 -6.76
N PRO A 167 2.62 -9.25 -7.21
CA PRO A 167 3.98 -9.52 -6.75
C PRO A 167 4.24 -8.93 -5.35
N PRO A 168 5.20 -9.49 -4.59
CA PRO A 168 5.57 -9.00 -3.26
C PRO A 168 6.05 -7.54 -3.24
N ASP A 169 6.73 -7.11 -4.30
CA ASP A 169 7.25 -5.74 -4.37
C ASP A 169 6.22 -4.69 -4.79
N GLY A 170 4.96 -5.08 -5.06
CA GLY A 170 3.88 -4.19 -5.46
C GLY A 170 3.60 -4.16 -6.97
N ILE A 171 2.39 -3.73 -7.33
CA ILE A 171 1.88 -3.69 -8.70
C ILE A 171 2.51 -2.50 -9.44
N THR A 172 3.11 -2.79 -10.60
CA THR A 172 3.76 -1.83 -11.51
C THR A 172 2.77 -1.25 -12.54
N PHE A 173 3.14 -0.12 -13.13
CA PHE A 173 2.36 0.58 -14.15
C PHE A 173 3.07 0.57 -15.50
N GLU A 174 2.31 0.73 -16.57
CA GLU A 174 2.84 0.84 -17.93
C GLU A 174 3.50 2.22 -18.15
N GLY A 175 4.76 2.23 -18.61
CA GLY A 175 5.46 3.45 -18.99
C GLY A 175 5.75 4.39 -17.82
N TYR A 176 5.58 5.69 -18.05
CA TYR A 176 5.77 6.76 -17.06
C TYR A 176 4.47 7.56 -16.93
N PRO A 177 3.54 7.14 -16.06
CA PRO A 177 2.30 7.87 -15.81
C PRO A 177 2.59 9.34 -15.45
N ASN A 178 1.73 10.26 -15.87
CA ASN A 178 1.86 11.69 -15.65
C ASN A 178 0.55 12.29 -15.12
N GLY A 179 0.00 11.69 -14.07
CA GLY A 179 -1.23 12.14 -13.43
C GLY A 179 -2.49 11.42 -13.91
N GLU A 180 -2.37 10.32 -14.67
CA GLU A 180 -3.49 9.39 -14.86
C GLU A 180 -3.88 8.74 -13.53
N PHE A 181 -5.15 8.35 -13.40
CA PHE A 181 -5.73 7.90 -12.15
C PHE A 181 -5.81 6.38 -12.05
N LEU A 182 -5.45 5.85 -10.88
CA LEU A 182 -5.86 4.51 -10.44
C LEU A 182 -7.07 4.65 -9.53
N GLY A 183 -8.17 4.00 -9.88
CA GLY A 183 -9.27 3.80 -8.92
C GLY A 183 -8.97 2.59 -8.07
N TYR A 184 -9.13 2.71 -6.75
CA TYR A 184 -9.15 1.53 -5.89
C TYR A 184 -10.20 1.66 -4.79
N THR A 185 -10.82 0.54 -4.46
CA THR A 185 -11.89 0.46 -3.47
C THR A 185 -11.68 -0.76 -2.59
N TRP A 186 -11.90 -0.60 -1.29
CA TRP A 186 -12.06 -1.69 -0.35
C TRP A 186 -13.54 -1.84 0.01
N MET A 187 -14.07 -3.06 -0.13
CA MET A 187 -15.45 -3.39 0.20
C MET A 187 -15.49 -4.67 1.04
N ALA A 188 -16.15 -4.65 2.19
CA ALA A 188 -16.42 -5.84 2.98
C ALA A 188 -17.46 -6.69 2.24
N LEU A 189 -17.07 -7.89 1.79
CA LEU A 189 -17.96 -8.84 1.11
C LEU A 189 -18.08 -10.15 1.91
N PRO A 190 -19.28 -10.76 1.97
CA PRO A 190 -19.52 -11.95 2.77
C PRO A 190 -19.18 -13.23 2.00
N PHE A 191 -17.90 -13.56 1.84
CA PHE A 191 -17.47 -14.78 1.15
C PHE A 191 -17.79 -16.06 1.93
N THR A 192 -17.85 -15.98 3.26
CA THR A 192 -18.17 -17.09 4.16
C THR A 192 -19.27 -16.67 5.14
N ASP A 193 -19.96 -17.65 5.73
CA ASP A 193 -20.88 -17.37 6.85
C ASP A 193 -20.09 -16.96 8.10
N PRO A 194 -20.67 -16.11 8.98
CA PRO A 194 -20.06 -15.86 10.28
C PRO A 194 -20.06 -17.15 11.10
N GLU A 195 -19.02 -17.34 11.90
CA GLU A 195 -18.85 -18.51 12.76
C GLU A 195 -18.98 -18.14 14.23
N GLU A 196 -19.78 -18.93 14.95
CA GLU A 196 -19.82 -18.94 16.41
C GLU A 196 -18.83 -19.98 16.97
N GLY A 197 -18.54 -19.91 18.27
CA GLY A 197 -17.73 -20.92 18.96
C GLY A 197 -16.41 -20.39 19.52
N PRO A 198 -15.34 -21.21 19.62
CA PRO A 198 -14.10 -20.82 20.30
C PRO A 198 -13.26 -19.75 19.60
N LEU A 199 -13.54 -19.48 18.31
CA LEU A 199 -12.98 -18.36 17.56
C LEU A 199 -14.13 -17.67 16.80
N PRO A 200 -14.96 -16.86 17.49
CA PRO A 200 -16.02 -16.12 16.82
C PRO A 200 -15.43 -15.26 15.72
N THR A 201 -15.94 -15.40 14.50
CA THR A 201 -15.44 -14.70 13.31
C THR A 201 -16.61 -14.18 12.51
N GLY A 202 -16.60 -12.89 12.19
CA GLY A 202 -17.61 -12.29 11.32
C GLY A 202 -17.43 -12.69 9.85
N ASP A 203 -18.29 -12.15 8.98
CA ASP A 203 -18.32 -12.50 7.56
C ASP A 203 -17.59 -11.50 6.67
N GLN A 204 -17.01 -10.43 7.22
CA GLN A 204 -16.43 -9.36 6.42
C GLN A 204 -15.07 -9.75 5.84
N SER A 205 -15.08 -10.13 4.57
CA SER A 205 -13.86 -10.28 3.77
C SER A 205 -13.61 -8.98 3.01
N TRP A 206 -12.73 -8.13 3.56
CA TRP A 206 -12.37 -6.87 2.92
C TRP A 206 -11.68 -7.13 1.59
N THR A 207 -12.35 -6.76 0.50
CA THR A 207 -12.00 -7.09 -0.88
C THR A 207 -11.54 -5.84 -1.62
N CYS A 208 -10.35 -5.90 -2.22
CA CYS A 208 -9.80 -4.81 -3.00
C CYS A 208 -10.26 -4.92 -4.46
N PHE A 209 -10.80 -3.83 -5.00
CA PHE A 209 -11.11 -3.64 -6.41
C PHE A 209 -10.18 -2.59 -7.00
N LEU A 210 -9.74 -2.82 -8.23
CA LEU A 210 -9.00 -1.82 -9.02
C LEU A 210 -9.83 -1.36 -10.22
N SER A 211 -9.60 -0.10 -10.62
CA SER A 211 -10.07 0.49 -11.87
C SER A 211 -8.89 1.13 -12.59
N ALA A 212 -8.37 0.42 -13.59
CA ALA A 212 -7.33 0.86 -14.51
C ALA A 212 -7.85 0.75 -15.96
N ALA A 213 -7.16 1.40 -16.90
CA ALA A 213 -7.58 1.42 -18.30
C ALA A 213 -7.60 0.01 -18.92
N ASN A 214 -6.68 -0.87 -18.53
CA ASN A 214 -6.52 -2.23 -19.05
C ASN A 214 -6.92 -3.35 -18.06
N PHE A 215 -7.40 -3.02 -16.86
CA PHE A 215 -7.90 -3.98 -15.88
C PHE A 215 -8.90 -3.33 -14.92
N LYS A 216 -10.05 -3.95 -14.70
CA LYS A 216 -11.04 -3.53 -13.71
C LYS A 216 -11.63 -4.73 -12.98
N GLY A 217 -11.80 -4.65 -11.66
CA GLY A 217 -12.43 -5.70 -10.87
C GLY A 217 -11.69 -6.07 -9.60
N PRO A 218 -12.15 -7.11 -8.88
CA PRO A 218 -11.57 -7.49 -7.60
C PRO A 218 -10.26 -8.26 -7.78
N ILE A 219 -9.27 -7.97 -6.95
CA ILE A 219 -7.94 -8.57 -7.06
C ILE A 219 -7.66 -9.58 -5.95
N ALA A 220 -8.05 -9.29 -4.72
CA ALA A 220 -7.81 -10.13 -3.54
C ALA A 220 -8.69 -9.67 -2.37
N PHE A 221 -8.78 -10.49 -1.32
CA PHE A 221 -9.45 -10.12 -0.07
C PHE A 221 -8.70 -10.62 1.16
N PHE A 222 -8.89 -9.92 2.28
CA PHE A 222 -8.47 -10.42 3.59
C PHE A 222 -9.44 -11.49 4.09
N ILE A 223 -8.91 -12.66 4.43
CA ILE A 223 -9.66 -13.75 5.05
C ILE A 223 -10.13 -13.28 6.44
N PRO A 224 -11.41 -13.39 6.81
CA PRO A 224 -11.94 -12.84 8.09
C PRO A 224 -11.18 -13.30 9.33
N GLU A 225 -10.77 -14.57 9.38
CA GLU A 225 -10.00 -15.16 10.48
C GLU A 225 -8.63 -14.47 10.70
N THR A 226 -8.13 -13.73 9.71
CA THR A 226 -6.92 -12.90 9.85
C THR A 226 -7.12 -11.85 10.94
N TRP A 227 -8.32 -11.26 11.03
CA TRP A 227 -8.67 -10.23 11.99
C TRP A 227 -9.13 -10.82 13.34
N SER A 228 -9.92 -11.89 13.33
CA SER A 228 -10.52 -12.41 14.57
C SER A 228 -9.54 -13.17 15.46
N LYS A 229 -8.50 -13.80 14.88
CA LYS A 229 -7.59 -14.70 15.60
C LYS A 229 -6.83 -14.06 16.76
N ILE A 230 -6.63 -12.73 16.76
CA ILE A 230 -5.95 -12.02 17.86
C ILE A 230 -6.61 -12.29 19.22
N GLY A 231 -7.94 -12.30 19.29
CA GLY A 231 -8.65 -12.54 20.55
C GLY A 231 -8.33 -13.89 21.16
N LYS A 232 -8.13 -14.91 20.33
CA LYS A 232 -7.77 -16.25 20.78
C LYS A 232 -6.28 -16.40 21.06
N LEU A 233 -5.42 -15.84 20.20
CA LEU A 233 -3.96 -15.91 20.36
C LEU A 233 -3.51 -15.36 21.72
N PHE A 234 -4.17 -14.30 22.19
CA PHE A 234 -3.87 -13.67 23.49
C PHE A 234 -4.82 -14.08 24.62
N ASN A 235 -5.71 -15.06 24.39
CA ASN A 235 -6.74 -15.48 25.34
C ASN A 235 -7.52 -14.27 25.93
N TYR A 236 -7.96 -13.38 25.04
CA TYR A 236 -8.61 -12.12 25.40
C TYR A 236 -10.00 -11.99 24.74
N PRO A 237 -11.06 -12.57 25.36
CA PRO A 237 -12.40 -12.60 24.80
C PRO A 237 -13.02 -11.24 24.48
N PHE A 238 -12.55 -10.17 25.13
CA PHE A 238 -13.00 -8.80 24.85
C PHE A 238 -12.82 -8.39 23.38
N LEU A 239 -11.86 -9.00 22.67
CA LEU A 239 -11.57 -8.68 21.27
C LEU A 239 -12.52 -9.38 20.28
N PHE A 240 -13.31 -10.36 20.71
CA PHE A 240 -14.25 -11.04 19.82
C PHE A 240 -15.31 -10.07 19.31
N GLY A 241 -15.49 -10.02 17.98
CA GLY A 241 -16.42 -9.10 17.32
C GLY A 241 -15.97 -7.62 17.35
N ARG A 242 -14.69 -7.34 17.68
CA ARG A 242 -14.11 -5.98 17.64
C ARG A 242 -13.23 -5.73 16.42
N GLY A 243 -12.89 -6.77 15.66
CA GLY A 243 -12.04 -6.70 14.49
C GLY A 243 -12.77 -6.29 13.22
N LEU A 244 -12.00 -6.08 12.15
CA LEU A 244 -12.48 -5.79 10.80
C LEU A 244 -13.27 -6.94 10.16
N ASP A 245 -13.23 -8.14 10.75
CA ASP A 245 -14.11 -9.26 10.36
C ASP A 245 -15.59 -9.00 10.71
N ALA A 246 -15.87 -8.15 11.70
CA ALA A 246 -17.20 -7.98 12.26
C ALA A 246 -17.67 -6.52 12.39
N ARG A 247 -16.77 -5.56 12.62
CA ARG A 247 -17.10 -4.14 12.79
C ARG A 247 -17.11 -3.40 11.46
N PRO A 248 -17.95 -2.34 11.31
CA PRO A 248 -17.82 -1.41 10.20
C PRO A 248 -16.42 -0.79 10.18
N GLY A 249 -15.90 -0.52 8.98
CA GLY A 249 -14.66 0.20 8.79
C GLY A 249 -14.86 1.71 8.95
N LYS A 250 -13.96 2.35 9.69
CA LYS A 250 -13.79 3.81 9.74
C LYS A 250 -12.55 4.19 8.97
N ALA A 251 -12.70 5.12 8.05
CA ALA A 251 -11.61 5.77 7.35
C ALA A 251 -11.78 7.29 7.48
N GLY A 252 -10.68 7.97 7.80
CA GLY A 252 -10.65 9.43 7.83
C GLY A 252 -10.29 10.01 6.47
N GLY A 253 -9.92 11.30 6.49
CA GLY A 253 -9.28 11.98 5.37
C GLY A 253 -8.07 11.24 4.83
N GLY A 254 -7.73 11.51 3.57
CA GLY A 254 -6.58 10.89 2.91
C GLY A 254 -5.32 11.75 2.99
N ALA A 255 -4.16 11.12 2.79
CA ALA A 255 -2.88 11.80 2.86
C ALA A 255 -1.84 11.25 1.88
N ILE A 256 -0.97 12.12 1.40
CA ILE A 256 0.41 11.77 1.04
C ILE A 256 1.19 11.71 2.36
N GLU A 257 1.62 10.51 2.74
CA GLU A 257 2.44 10.28 3.93
C GLU A 257 3.92 10.36 3.55
N ILE A 258 4.62 11.36 4.07
CA ILE A 258 6.05 11.55 3.85
C ILE A 258 6.78 10.97 5.06
N ASN A 259 7.27 9.73 4.93
CA ASN A 259 7.95 9.05 6.03
C ASN A 259 9.46 9.31 6.03
N THR A 260 10.12 9.16 4.88
CA THR A 260 11.58 9.24 4.82
C THR A 260 12.03 9.79 3.48
N VAL A 261 12.73 10.92 3.49
CA VAL A 261 13.32 11.53 2.30
C VAL A 261 14.75 11.90 2.64
N PRO A 262 15.75 11.52 1.84
CA PRO A 262 17.14 11.83 2.17
C PRO A 262 17.41 13.34 2.07
N ARG A 263 18.43 13.81 2.79
CA ARG A 263 18.96 15.18 2.64
C ARG A 263 20.48 15.23 2.63
N PHE A 264 21.01 16.33 2.12
CA PHE A 264 22.34 16.82 2.45
C PHE A 264 22.23 18.07 3.33
N GLU A 265 23.27 18.33 4.12
CA GLU A 265 23.32 19.48 5.03
C GLU A 265 24.78 19.96 5.14
N ALA A 266 24.98 21.28 5.13
CA ALA A 266 26.30 21.90 5.24
C ALA A 266 26.18 23.30 5.85
N ALA A 267 27.25 23.75 6.51
CA ALA A 267 27.37 25.11 7.01
C ALA A 267 28.19 25.98 6.05
N ASP A 268 27.81 27.24 5.90
CA ASP A 268 28.63 28.25 5.21
C ASP A 268 29.80 28.74 6.09
N SER A 269 30.62 29.65 5.58
CA SER A 269 31.77 30.20 6.33
C SER A 269 31.39 30.99 7.58
N ASN A 270 30.13 31.41 7.70
CA ASN A 270 29.59 32.13 8.86
C ASN A 270 28.88 31.18 9.84
N GLY A 271 28.91 29.87 9.60
CA GLY A 271 28.26 28.86 10.42
C GLY A 271 26.75 28.71 10.18
N ARG A 272 26.18 29.34 9.13
CA ARG A 272 24.76 29.19 8.80
C ARG A 272 24.53 27.85 8.11
N ILE A 273 23.54 27.10 8.59
CA ILE A 273 23.23 25.76 8.09
C ILE A 273 22.27 25.87 6.90
N TYR A 274 22.62 25.18 5.82
CA TYR A 274 21.80 24.96 4.65
C TYR A 274 21.56 23.47 4.46
N ALA A 275 20.39 23.13 3.92
CA ALA A 275 20.01 21.75 3.62
C ALA A 275 19.48 21.65 2.18
N ARG A 276 19.65 20.45 1.60
CA ARG A 276 19.14 20.10 0.29
C ARG A 276 18.30 18.82 0.36
N LEU A 277 17.10 18.86 -0.19
CA LEU A 277 16.24 17.72 -0.49
C LEU A 277 16.37 17.31 -1.97
N PRO A 278 16.01 16.06 -2.33
CA PRO A 278 15.85 15.67 -3.73
C PRO A 278 14.71 16.45 -4.38
N LYS A 279 14.75 16.53 -5.70
CA LYS A 279 13.64 17.09 -6.49
C LYS A 279 12.40 16.24 -6.30
N LEU A 280 11.34 16.83 -5.76
CA LEU A 280 9.99 16.25 -5.77
C LEU A 280 9.15 17.04 -6.76
N GLN A 281 8.46 16.35 -7.65
CA GLN A 281 7.73 16.98 -8.75
C GLN A 281 6.28 16.50 -8.84
N PHE A 282 5.40 17.37 -9.31
CA PHE A 282 3.96 17.12 -9.41
C PHE A 282 3.45 17.55 -10.79
N PRO A 283 2.64 16.73 -11.47
CA PRO A 283 2.02 17.14 -12.72
C PRO A 283 1.08 18.31 -12.46
N VAL A 284 1.08 19.29 -13.36
CA VAL A 284 0.13 20.41 -13.32
C VAL A 284 -0.64 20.54 -14.61
N ASP A 285 -1.91 20.93 -14.47
CA ASP A 285 -2.72 21.36 -15.61
C ASP A 285 -2.40 22.80 -16.03
N GLU A 286 -3.06 23.29 -17.07
CA GLU A 286 -2.92 24.65 -17.60
C GLU A 286 -3.28 25.74 -16.58
N GLN A 287 -3.99 25.40 -15.51
CA GLN A 287 -4.31 26.30 -14.42
C GLN A 287 -3.31 26.20 -13.26
N GLY A 288 -2.21 25.45 -13.40
CA GLY A 288 -1.22 25.26 -12.34
C GLY A 288 -1.73 24.40 -11.19
N ARG A 289 -2.71 23.52 -11.43
CA ARG A 289 -3.25 22.61 -10.41
C ARG A 289 -2.67 21.21 -10.57
N SER A 290 -2.22 20.62 -9.48
CA SER A 290 -2.04 19.17 -9.39
C SER A 290 -3.31 18.57 -8.80
N ILE A 291 -4.10 17.88 -9.61
CA ILE A 291 -5.29 17.16 -9.13
C ILE A 291 -4.84 15.77 -8.68
N LEU A 292 -5.03 15.45 -7.40
CA LEU A 292 -4.41 14.28 -6.77
C LEU A 292 -5.42 13.22 -6.35
N VAL A 293 -6.60 13.62 -5.89
CA VAL A 293 -7.67 12.72 -5.45
C VAL A 293 -9.02 13.20 -5.98
N GLN A 294 -9.84 12.25 -6.41
CA GLN A 294 -11.23 12.51 -6.79
C GLN A 294 -12.14 11.35 -6.40
N GLU A 295 -13.45 11.61 -6.40
CA GLU A 295 -14.50 10.61 -6.19
C GLU A 295 -14.33 9.80 -4.88
N VAL A 296 -13.93 10.45 -3.78
CA VAL A 296 -13.92 9.83 -2.46
C VAL A 296 -15.34 9.38 -2.12
N THR A 297 -15.53 8.07 -2.06
CA THR A 297 -16.84 7.44 -1.95
C THR A 297 -16.83 6.44 -0.80
N TYR A 298 -17.81 6.57 0.10
CA TYR A 298 -18.07 5.60 1.17
C TYR A 298 -19.29 4.77 0.80
N TYR A 299 -19.27 3.50 1.19
CA TYR A 299 -20.26 2.52 0.79
C TYR A 299 -20.98 1.92 2.00
N SER A 300 -22.30 1.87 1.92
CA SER A 300 -23.14 1.05 2.78
C SER A 300 -23.19 -0.39 2.25
N LYS A 301 -23.82 -1.30 3.00
CA LYS A 301 -24.01 -2.70 2.55
C LYS A 301 -24.85 -2.80 1.27
N GLU A 302 -25.79 -1.87 1.07
CA GLU A 302 -26.68 -1.82 -0.09
C GLU A 302 -25.89 -1.61 -1.40
N ALA A 303 -24.69 -1.03 -1.34
CA ALA A 303 -23.86 -0.79 -2.52
C ALA A 303 -23.44 -2.09 -3.22
N LEU A 304 -23.14 -3.16 -2.47
CA LEU A 304 -22.71 -4.43 -3.07
C LEU A 304 -22.85 -5.65 -2.14
N TYR A 305 -22.65 -5.48 -0.83
CA TYR A 305 -22.67 -6.58 0.14
C TYR A 305 -23.99 -7.36 0.07
N ASP A 306 -25.14 -6.67 0.06
CA ASP A 306 -26.44 -7.33 0.13
C ASP A 306 -26.75 -8.12 -1.14
N GLN A 307 -26.44 -7.55 -2.32
CA GLN A 307 -26.60 -8.26 -3.59
C GLN A 307 -25.63 -9.44 -3.70
N PHE A 308 -24.38 -9.28 -3.24
CA PHE A 308 -23.41 -10.37 -3.21
C PHE A 308 -23.87 -11.51 -2.31
N LYS A 309 -24.42 -11.20 -1.13
CA LYS A 309 -24.98 -12.18 -0.20
C LYS A 309 -26.17 -12.92 -0.81
N ALA A 310 -27.11 -12.19 -1.43
CA ALA A 310 -28.24 -12.79 -2.13
C ALA A 310 -27.80 -13.71 -3.27
N TRP A 311 -26.72 -13.37 -3.97
CA TRP A 311 -26.14 -14.24 -5.00
C TRP A 311 -25.54 -15.52 -4.45
N ARG A 312 -24.77 -15.40 -3.37
CA ARG A 312 -24.15 -16.52 -2.67
C ARG A 312 -25.21 -17.48 -2.11
N ASP A 313 -26.20 -16.94 -1.42
CA ASP A 313 -27.15 -17.72 -0.61
C ASP A 313 -28.37 -18.21 -1.42
N GLN A 314 -28.81 -17.43 -2.40
CA GLN A 314 -30.09 -17.66 -3.12
C GLN A 314 -29.90 -17.79 -4.63
N GLY A 315 -28.68 -17.57 -5.16
CA GLY A 315 -28.40 -17.65 -6.58
C GLY A 315 -28.85 -16.44 -7.40
N ILE A 316 -29.32 -15.36 -6.76
CA ILE A 316 -29.75 -14.12 -7.42
C ILE A 316 -28.52 -13.39 -7.97
N PHE A 317 -28.39 -13.25 -9.29
CA PHE A 317 -27.18 -12.74 -9.92
C PHE A 317 -26.69 -11.39 -9.36
N CYS A 318 -25.37 -11.31 -9.10
CA CYS A 318 -24.66 -10.10 -8.73
C CYS A 318 -23.61 -9.78 -9.79
N SER A 319 -23.65 -8.58 -10.36
CA SER A 319 -22.72 -8.15 -11.42
C SER A 319 -21.34 -7.74 -10.87
N GLY A 320 -21.26 -7.50 -9.56
CA GLY A 320 -20.11 -6.91 -8.87
C GLY A 320 -20.08 -5.38 -8.91
N GLN A 321 -20.96 -4.75 -9.68
CA GLN A 321 -20.99 -3.29 -9.82
C GLN A 321 -21.54 -2.65 -8.53
N PHE A 322 -20.89 -1.58 -8.09
CA PHE A 322 -21.29 -0.83 -6.91
C PHE A 322 -22.54 0.01 -7.23
N GLY A 323 -23.61 -0.24 -6.50
CA GLY A 323 -24.87 0.49 -6.58
C GLY A 323 -24.75 1.92 -6.04
N GLN A 324 -25.36 2.88 -6.73
CA GLN A 324 -25.33 4.29 -6.34
C GLN A 324 -26.18 4.59 -5.09
N GLU A 325 -27.23 3.81 -4.84
CA GLU A 325 -28.11 4.00 -3.67
C GLU A 325 -27.36 3.81 -2.34
N GLY A 326 -26.38 2.90 -2.32
CA GLY A 326 -25.52 2.65 -1.17
C GLY A 326 -24.21 3.44 -1.17
N ALA A 327 -24.08 4.49 -2.00
CA ALA A 327 -22.84 5.26 -2.15
C ALA A 327 -23.03 6.72 -1.75
N ILE A 328 -22.11 7.27 -0.95
CA ILE A 328 -22.06 8.69 -0.63
C ILE A 328 -20.67 9.27 -0.91
N ARG A 329 -20.65 10.53 -1.33
CA ARG A 329 -19.43 11.30 -1.56
C ARG A 329 -19.44 12.48 -0.60
N PRO A 330 -18.67 12.44 0.50
CA PRO A 330 -18.60 13.57 1.41
C PRO A 330 -17.93 14.76 0.72
N LYS A 331 -18.29 15.98 1.15
CA LYS A 331 -17.55 17.16 0.74
C LYS A 331 -16.15 17.10 1.33
N LEU A 332 -15.13 17.31 0.50
CA LEU A 332 -13.75 17.36 0.95
C LEU A 332 -13.42 18.75 1.50
N THR A 333 -12.46 18.81 2.41
CA THR A 333 -11.89 20.05 2.95
C THR A 333 -10.36 19.96 2.93
N PRO A 334 -9.65 21.04 2.58
CA PRO A 334 -8.20 21.05 2.64
C PRO A 334 -7.75 21.01 4.10
N ARG A 335 -6.61 20.35 4.35
CA ARG A 335 -5.96 20.33 5.65
C ARG A 335 -4.57 20.91 5.50
N LEU A 336 -4.25 21.88 6.37
CA LEU A 336 -2.93 22.51 6.37
C LEU A 336 -1.84 21.44 6.49
N THR A 337 -0.88 21.51 5.57
CA THR A 337 0.28 20.64 5.54
C THR A 337 1.13 20.83 6.78
N ARG A 338 1.85 19.77 7.16
CA ARG A 338 2.82 19.81 8.26
C ARG A 338 4.06 19.09 7.81
N TYR A 339 5.20 19.77 7.91
CA TYR A 339 6.48 19.24 7.53
C TYR A 339 7.52 19.50 8.61
N ASP A 340 8.42 18.55 8.76
CA ASP A 340 9.65 18.73 9.50
C ASP A 340 10.84 18.14 8.73
N MET A 341 12.01 18.68 9.06
CA MET A 341 13.31 18.20 8.66
C MET A 341 14.09 17.88 9.93
N ALA A 342 14.38 16.60 10.15
CA ALA A 342 15.03 16.11 11.37
C ALA A 342 14.32 16.56 12.66
N GLY A 343 12.98 16.59 12.68
CA GLY A 343 12.19 17.04 13.83
C GLY A 343 12.09 18.56 13.99
N VAL A 344 12.71 19.33 13.08
CA VAL A 344 12.64 20.79 13.05
C VAL A 344 11.62 21.23 12.00
N LYS A 345 10.70 22.11 12.36
CA LYS A 345 9.64 22.61 11.47
C LYS A 345 10.21 23.19 10.17
N ILE A 346 9.52 22.94 9.06
CA ILE A 346 9.76 23.65 7.79
C ILE A 346 8.66 24.69 7.58
N GLU A 347 9.04 25.92 7.24
CA GLU A 347 8.14 27.02 6.88
C GLU A 347 8.30 27.48 5.43
N GLY A 348 7.30 28.26 4.95
CA GLY A 348 7.34 28.90 3.64
C GLY A 348 7.08 27.98 2.46
N VAL A 349 6.53 26.78 2.69
CA VAL A 349 6.16 25.84 1.62
C VAL A 349 4.71 26.06 1.18
N GLU A 350 3.77 26.05 2.13
CA GLU A 350 2.34 26.26 1.90
C GLU A 350 1.87 27.60 2.50
N GLY A 351 0.77 28.16 1.97
CA GLY A 351 0.12 29.38 2.48
C GLY A 351 0.47 30.62 1.67
N GLU A 352 -0.02 31.81 2.04
CA GLU A 352 0.04 33.04 1.24
C GLU A 352 1.41 33.33 0.60
N SER A 353 2.48 33.25 1.39
CA SER A 353 3.88 33.46 0.95
C SER A 353 4.59 32.19 0.46
N GLY A 354 3.95 31.02 0.55
CA GLY A 354 4.46 29.74 0.08
C GLY A 354 4.36 29.56 -1.44
N ILE A 355 4.75 28.39 -1.92
CA ILE A 355 4.81 28.08 -3.36
C ILE A 355 3.56 27.35 -3.89
N PHE A 356 2.75 26.78 -3.00
CA PHE A 356 1.44 26.22 -3.31
C PHE A 356 0.46 26.35 -2.13
N GLU A 357 -0.81 26.03 -2.38
CA GLU A 357 -1.86 25.86 -1.38
C GLU A 357 -2.60 24.53 -1.58
N THR A 358 -2.97 23.83 -0.51
CA THR A 358 -3.91 22.71 -0.61
C THR A 358 -5.32 23.24 -0.88
N GLU A 359 -6.01 22.67 -1.86
CA GLU A 359 -7.33 23.14 -2.28
C GLU A 359 -8.25 21.97 -2.63
N VAL A 360 -9.56 22.19 -2.45
CA VAL A 360 -10.61 21.35 -3.03
C VAL A 360 -11.24 22.15 -4.16
N PHE A 361 -10.90 21.78 -5.40
CA PHE A 361 -11.37 22.44 -6.61
C PHE A 361 -12.83 22.08 -6.93
N ALA A 362 -13.39 22.78 -7.91
CA ALA A 362 -14.71 22.48 -8.46
C ALA A 362 -14.83 20.99 -8.84
N GLY A 363 -15.95 20.36 -8.50
CA GLY A 363 -16.16 18.92 -8.68
C GLY A 363 -15.65 18.05 -7.53
N ASN A 364 -15.33 18.65 -6.36
CA ASN A 364 -14.83 17.93 -5.18
C ASN A 364 -13.49 17.21 -5.45
N LEU A 365 -12.63 17.86 -6.25
CA LEU A 365 -11.32 17.35 -6.64
C LEU A 365 -10.28 17.93 -5.68
N TRP A 366 -9.56 17.09 -4.92
CA TRP A 366 -8.54 17.56 -4.00
C TRP A 366 -7.15 17.55 -4.65
N GLY A 367 -6.35 18.57 -4.33
CA GLY A 367 -5.01 18.67 -4.84
C GLY A 367 -4.26 19.92 -4.38
N LEU A 368 -3.29 20.34 -5.19
CA LEU A 368 -2.39 21.45 -4.91
C LEU A 368 -2.53 22.55 -5.97
N LYS A 369 -2.69 23.79 -5.53
CA LYS A 369 -2.67 24.98 -6.37
C LYS A 369 -1.29 25.61 -6.32
N TRP A 370 -0.52 25.51 -7.40
CA TRP A 370 0.84 26.04 -7.46
C TRP A 370 0.84 27.52 -7.86
N LYS A 371 1.73 28.28 -7.23
CA LYS A 371 1.91 29.73 -7.43
C LYS A 371 3.24 30.05 -8.12
N ALA A 372 4.22 29.16 -8.01
CA ALA A 372 5.54 29.27 -8.60
C ALA A 372 6.16 27.87 -8.83
N GLY A 373 7.36 27.84 -9.43
CA GLY A 373 8.14 26.60 -9.57
C GLY A 373 7.59 25.62 -10.60
N ILE A 374 6.82 26.11 -11.60
CA ILE A 374 6.27 25.30 -12.69
C ILE A 374 7.20 25.37 -13.90
N GLU A 375 7.66 24.21 -14.35
CA GLU A 375 8.50 24.04 -15.53
C GLU A 375 8.02 22.80 -16.31
N ASN A 376 7.78 22.95 -17.62
CA ASN A 376 7.36 21.84 -18.50
C ASN A 376 6.16 21.03 -17.96
N ASN A 377 5.11 21.72 -17.49
CA ASN A 377 3.91 21.13 -16.88
C ASN A 377 4.18 20.29 -15.61
N MET A 378 5.33 20.50 -14.97
CA MET A 378 5.65 19.91 -13.67
C MET A 378 5.95 21.02 -12.69
N ALA A 379 5.29 21.00 -11.53
CA ALA A 379 5.66 21.86 -10.42
C ALA A 379 6.70 21.18 -9.53
N VAL A 380 7.62 21.96 -8.96
CA VAL A 380 8.75 21.47 -8.17
C VAL A 380 8.62 21.94 -6.71
N PHE A 381 8.60 20.97 -5.80
CA PHE A 381 8.68 21.22 -4.36
C PHE A 381 10.04 21.84 -3.99
N PRO A 382 10.16 22.72 -2.97
CA PRO A 382 11.42 23.38 -2.68
C PRO A 382 12.52 22.37 -2.36
N GLN A 383 13.70 22.59 -2.94
CA GLN A 383 14.85 21.70 -2.76
C GLN A 383 15.83 22.23 -1.72
N TYR A 384 15.87 23.54 -1.49
CA TYR A 384 16.91 24.17 -0.67
C TYR A 384 16.29 24.90 0.51
N TYR A 385 16.94 24.77 1.66
CA TYR A 385 16.47 25.31 2.92
C TYR A 385 17.63 25.94 3.69
N ARG A 386 17.34 27.00 4.43
CA ARG A 386 18.26 27.61 5.40
C ARG A 386 17.68 27.47 6.81
N TYR A 387 18.51 27.06 7.76
CA TYR A 387 18.16 27.09 9.18
C TYR A 387 18.37 28.51 9.73
N ASP A 388 17.35 29.09 10.36
CA ASP A 388 17.41 30.45 10.93
C ASP A 388 17.74 30.48 12.44
N GLY A 389 17.89 29.31 13.06
CA GLY A 389 18.10 29.16 14.50
C GLY A 389 16.92 28.47 15.22
N GLU A 390 15.75 28.46 14.61
CA GLU A 390 14.53 27.84 15.15
C GLU A 390 13.91 26.84 14.16
N GLN A 391 13.93 27.16 12.86
CA GLN A 391 13.24 26.42 11.83
C GLN A 391 13.98 26.44 10.49
N TYR A 392 13.54 25.60 9.55
CA TYR A 392 14.02 25.62 8.18
C TYR A 392 13.07 26.45 7.30
N ALA A 393 13.61 27.46 6.63
CA ALA A 393 12.89 28.24 5.62
C ALA A 393 13.35 27.85 4.21
N ALA A 394 12.41 27.68 3.28
CA ALA A 394 12.73 27.46 1.87
C ALA A 394 13.49 28.67 1.29
N VAL A 395 14.52 28.41 0.48
CA VAL A 395 15.33 29.43 -0.19
C VAL A 395 15.57 29.04 -1.66
N MET A 396 15.89 30.01 -2.50
CA MET A 396 16.24 29.75 -3.90
C MET A 396 17.61 29.08 -4.00
N GLU A 397 17.86 28.32 -5.06
CA GLU A 397 19.18 27.72 -5.32
C GLU A 397 20.30 28.77 -5.35
N SER A 398 20.02 29.95 -5.91
CA SER A 398 20.95 31.08 -5.98
C SER A 398 21.34 31.67 -4.63
N GLU A 399 20.58 31.38 -3.56
CA GLU A 399 20.87 31.82 -2.19
C GLU A 399 21.75 30.82 -1.43
N VAL A 400 22.01 29.64 -1.99
CA VAL A 400 22.86 28.62 -1.39
C VAL A 400 24.33 28.93 -1.67
N PRO A 401 25.17 29.18 -0.65
CA PRO A 401 26.56 29.56 -0.89
C PRO A 401 27.35 28.42 -1.56
N ALA A 402 28.11 28.75 -2.60
CA ALA A 402 28.82 27.76 -3.42
C ALA A 402 29.83 26.93 -2.60
N GLU A 403 30.41 27.50 -1.55
CA GLU A 403 31.33 26.83 -0.62
C GLU A 403 30.69 25.66 0.13
N THR A 404 29.36 25.63 0.27
CA THR A 404 28.65 24.50 0.90
C THR A 404 28.69 23.23 0.06
N SER A 405 28.99 23.34 -1.24
CA SER A 405 28.93 22.25 -2.22
C SER A 405 27.55 21.57 -2.35
N LEU A 406 26.47 22.11 -1.76
CA LEU A 406 25.15 21.47 -1.71
C LEU A 406 24.52 21.27 -3.09
N THR A 407 24.60 22.27 -3.98
CA THR A 407 24.04 22.23 -5.34
C THR A 407 24.69 21.16 -6.23
N GLN A 408 25.91 20.73 -5.89
CA GLN A 408 26.68 19.74 -6.64
C GLN A 408 26.45 18.30 -6.15
N GLN A 409 25.79 18.11 -5.01
CA GLN A 409 25.55 16.77 -4.47
C GLN A 409 24.56 15.98 -5.34
N LYS A 410 24.76 14.66 -5.38
CA LYS A 410 23.83 13.71 -6.01
C LYS A 410 23.33 12.73 -4.96
N PHE A 411 22.02 12.52 -4.92
CA PHE A 411 21.43 11.54 -4.03
C PHE A 411 21.79 10.12 -4.50
N GLN A 412 21.95 9.22 -3.54
CA GLN A 412 22.23 7.84 -3.83
C GLN A 412 21.02 7.18 -4.51
N LEU A 413 21.28 6.49 -5.62
CA LEU A 413 20.26 5.68 -6.29
C LEU A 413 20.04 4.35 -5.56
N ALA A 414 18.80 3.89 -5.55
CA ALA A 414 18.44 2.56 -5.09
C ALA A 414 19.02 1.51 -6.04
N GLY A 415 19.69 0.52 -5.46
CA GLY A 415 20.07 -0.70 -6.18
C GLY A 415 18.93 -1.71 -6.19
N SER A 416 19.08 -2.77 -6.97
CA SER A 416 18.22 -3.95 -6.85
C SER A 416 18.41 -4.59 -5.48
N GLY A 417 17.31 -4.83 -4.78
CA GLY A 417 17.24 -5.59 -3.55
C GLY A 417 17.42 -7.09 -3.78
N ARG A 418 17.30 -7.84 -2.68
CA ARG A 418 17.41 -9.30 -2.69
C ARG A 418 16.17 -9.93 -3.33
N PRO A 419 16.26 -11.17 -3.85
CA PRO A 419 15.07 -11.85 -4.35
C PRO A 419 14.06 -12.14 -3.25
N TYR A 420 12.80 -11.82 -3.47
CA TYR A 420 11.70 -12.39 -2.69
C TYR A 420 11.61 -13.88 -2.98
N ASN A 421 11.56 -14.71 -1.94
CA ASN A 421 11.62 -16.15 -2.09
C ASN A 421 10.68 -16.87 -1.12
N SER A 422 9.72 -17.60 -1.66
CA SER A 422 8.78 -18.33 -0.84
C SER A 422 9.30 -19.70 -0.46
N THR A 423 8.90 -20.18 0.70
CA THR A 423 9.19 -21.54 1.20
C THR A 423 8.07 -22.54 0.88
N TRP A 424 6.90 -22.07 0.42
CA TRP A 424 5.72 -22.90 0.13
C TRP A 424 5.89 -23.81 -1.08
N VAL A 425 6.76 -23.41 -2.01
CA VAL A 425 7.08 -24.19 -3.20
C VAL A 425 8.54 -24.57 -3.10
N ASN A 426 8.82 -25.88 -3.16
CA ASN A 426 10.18 -26.37 -3.10
C ASN A 426 10.89 -26.08 -4.44
N ILE A 427 11.41 -24.86 -4.61
CA ILE A 427 11.98 -24.40 -5.89
C ILE A 427 13.39 -25.01 -6.16
N ASN A 428 13.98 -25.75 -5.21
CA ASN A 428 15.18 -26.59 -5.41
C ASN A 428 15.52 -27.39 -4.13
N PRO A 429 15.64 -28.73 -4.16
CA PRO A 429 16.10 -29.53 -3.02
C PRO A 429 17.63 -29.50 -2.95
N ARG A 430 18.26 -28.35 -2.69
CA ARG A 430 19.64 -28.38 -2.19
C ARG A 430 19.59 -28.47 -0.67
N PRO A 431 20.23 -29.47 -0.03
CA PRO A 431 20.23 -29.56 1.42
C PRO A 431 20.92 -28.32 1.97
N LYS A 432 20.16 -27.43 2.64
CA LYS A 432 20.77 -26.34 3.41
C LYS A 432 21.56 -26.96 4.55
N ALA A 433 22.82 -26.57 4.69
CA ALA A 433 23.64 -26.90 5.85
C ALA A 433 22.91 -26.44 7.13
N ARG A 434 22.99 -27.26 8.18
CA ARG A 434 22.28 -27.07 9.46
C ARG A 434 22.53 -25.65 10.02
N PRO A 435 21.49 -24.88 10.38
CA PRO A 435 21.69 -23.62 11.10
C PRO A 435 22.19 -23.91 12.52
N ASN A 436 23.12 -23.09 13.00
CA ASN A 436 23.55 -23.10 14.40
C ASN A 436 22.37 -22.77 15.31
N LYS A 437 22.10 -23.65 16.28
CA LYS A 437 21.12 -23.44 17.34
C LYS A 437 21.57 -22.29 18.25
N ALA A 438 20.99 -21.10 18.07
CA ALA A 438 20.94 -20.11 19.13
C ALA A 438 19.67 -19.23 19.00
N LYS A 439 18.77 -19.44 19.96
CA LYS A 439 17.60 -18.61 20.33
C LYS A 439 16.48 -18.45 19.31
N LEU A 440 15.63 -19.48 19.22
CA LEU A 440 14.19 -19.30 18.99
C LEU A 440 13.50 -19.52 20.34
N ALA A 441 12.70 -18.54 20.77
CA ALA A 441 11.79 -18.69 21.89
C ALA A 441 10.74 -19.75 21.53
N GLU A 442 10.41 -20.61 22.49
CA GLU A 442 9.45 -21.69 22.32
C GLU A 442 8.05 -21.13 22.04
N GLY A 443 7.43 -21.58 20.95
CA GLY A 443 6.01 -21.34 20.64
C GLY A 443 5.74 -20.60 19.33
N SER A 444 6.09 -21.22 18.19
CA SER A 444 5.41 -21.13 16.89
C SER A 444 6.41 -21.54 15.80
N GLY A 445 6.17 -22.68 15.16
CA GLY A 445 7.01 -23.14 14.09
C GLY A 445 6.35 -24.33 13.42
N SER A 446 5.47 -24.08 12.45
CA SER A 446 5.27 -25.08 11.42
C SER A 446 6.43 -24.94 10.44
N ASP A 447 7.44 -25.77 10.66
CA ASP A 447 8.50 -26.04 9.70
C ASP A 447 7.86 -26.67 8.45
N TYR A 448 8.04 -26.06 7.26
CA TYR A 448 7.52 -26.59 5.98
C TYR A 448 8.26 -27.85 5.50
N SER A 449 8.87 -28.59 6.41
CA SER A 449 9.68 -29.77 6.11
C SER A 449 8.82 -31.01 5.81
N ASP A 450 7.53 -31.02 6.15
CA ASP A 450 6.61 -32.11 5.82
C ASP A 450 6.08 -32.01 4.38
N LYS A 451 6.74 -32.76 3.50
CA LYS A 451 6.50 -32.83 2.04
C LYS A 451 5.12 -33.34 1.61
N GLU A 452 4.38 -34.00 2.50
CA GLU A 452 3.09 -34.62 2.16
C GLU A 452 1.88 -33.70 2.31
N THR A 453 2.05 -32.48 2.86
CA THR A 453 0.91 -31.64 3.21
C THR A 453 0.83 -30.31 2.46
N LEU A 454 1.91 -29.75 1.91
CA LEU A 454 1.85 -28.45 1.21
C LEU A 454 0.79 -28.38 0.08
N PRO A 455 0.08 -27.23 -0.08
CA PRO A 455 -0.84 -27.02 -1.19
C PRO A 455 -0.10 -27.18 -2.52
N ARG A 456 -0.65 -28.01 -3.41
CA ARG A 456 0.00 -28.34 -4.68
C ARG A 456 -0.52 -27.44 -5.80
N PRO A 457 0.37 -26.73 -6.52
CA PRO A 457 -0.04 -26.00 -7.70
C PRO A 457 -0.56 -26.98 -8.77
N LYS A 458 -1.55 -26.53 -9.53
CA LYS A 458 -2.12 -27.24 -10.67
C LYS A 458 -1.24 -27.13 -11.92
N ALA A 459 -0.55 -25.99 -12.11
CA ALA A 459 0.36 -25.75 -13.23
C ALA A 459 1.47 -24.75 -12.87
N GLY A 460 2.60 -24.83 -13.58
CA GLY A 460 3.76 -23.94 -13.45
C GLY A 460 5.08 -24.69 -13.28
N PRO A 461 6.21 -23.99 -13.07
CA PRO A 461 6.31 -22.53 -12.95
C PRO A 461 6.09 -21.79 -14.26
N PHE A 462 5.55 -20.58 -14.17
CA PHE A 462 5.53 -19.58 -15.23
C PHE A 462 6.39 -18.38 -14.84
N LYS A 463 6.85 -17.60 -15.82
CA LYS A 463 7.65 -16.40 -15.60
C LYS A 463 7.20 -15.23 -16.46
N VAL A 464 7.26 -14.04 -15.89
CA VAL A 464 7.09 -12.76 -16.60
C VAL A 464 8.18 -11.79 -16.16
N THR A 465 8.55 -10.85 -17.03
CA THR A 465 9.46 -9.74 -16.69
C THR A 465 8.61 -8.48 -16.58
N LEU A 466 8.71 -7.78 -15.45
CA LEU A 466 7.93 -6.58 -15.16
C LEU A 466 8.64 -5.32 -15.67
N ALA A 467 7.91 -4.21 -15.73
CA ALA A 467 8.40 -2.88 -16.07
C ALA A 467 9.55 -2.41 -15.16
N ASP A 468 9.62 -2.94 -13.92
CA ASP A 468 10.71 -2.66 -12.99
C ASP A 468 12.01 -3.45 -13.23
N GLY A 469 12.03 -4.27 -14.28
CA GLY A 469 13.18 -5.11 -14.65
C GLY A 469 13.32 -6.38 -13.79
N SER A 470 12.41 -6.63 -12.86
CA SER A 470 12.36 -7.88 -12.11
C SER A 470 11.63 -8.99 -12.88
N VAL A 471 11.95 -10.23 -12.55
CA VAL A 471 11.30 -11.44 -13.05
C VAL A 471 10.46 -12.03 -11.92
N VAL A 472 9.17 -12.18 -12.20
CA VAL A 472 8.21 -12.86 -11.31
C VAL A 472 8.07 -14.31 -11.73
N THR A 473 8.18 -15.23 -10.77
CA THR A 473 7.83 -16.65 -10.95
C THR A 473 6.55 -16.96 -10.20
N TYR A 474 5.60 -17.59 -10.87
CA TYR A 474 4.28 -17.89 -10.32
C TYR A 474 3.77 -19.27 -10.76
N TYR A 475 2.76 -19.76 -10.03
CA TYR A 475 2.09 -21.03 -10.30
C TYR A 475 0.57 -20.85 -10.22
N TRP A 476 -0.18 -21.69 -10.91
CA TRP A 476 -1.63 -21.71 -10.82
C TRP A 476 -2.09 -22.65 -9.74
N TYR A 477 -2.94 -22.18 -8.84
CA TYR A 477 -3.57 -22.97 -7.79
C TYR A 477 -5.06 -23.00 -8.02
N ARG A 478 -5.70 -24.12 -7.66
CA ARG A 478 -7.15 -24.08 -7.42
C ARG A 478 -7.37 -23.09 -6.28
N PHE A 479 -8.40 -22.24 -6.38
CA PHE A 479 -8.56 -21.10 -5.48
C PHE A 479 -8.48 -21.51 -4.00
N ILE A 480 -9.20 -22.56 -3.58
CA ILE A 480 -9.21 -23.03 -2.18
C ILE A 480 -7.90 -23.69 -1.73
N ASP A 481 -7.05 -24.06 -2.67
CA ASP A 481 -5.75 -24.69 -2.43
C ASP A 481 -4.60 -23.67 -2.49
N GLN A 482 -4.87 -22.36 -2.61
CA GLN A 482 -3.80 -21.36 -2.53
C GLN A 482 -3.21 -21.30 -1.11
N PRO A 483 -1.93 -20.88 -0.93
CA PRO A 483 -1.27 -20.90 0.37
C PRO A 483 -2.03 -20.21 1.50
N ALA A 484 -2.76 -19.13 1.21
CA ALA A 484 -3.51 -18.35 2.21
C ALA A 484 -4.52 -19.17 3.04
N PHE A 485 -5.05 -20.26 2.47
CA PHE A 485 -6.01 -21.13 3.17
C PHE A 485 -5.35 -22.30 3.88
N TRP A 486 -4.04 -22.49 3.78
CA TRP A 486 -3.38 -23.71 4.27
C TRP A 486 -3.57 -23.91 5.78
N GLN A 487 -3.34 -22.87 6.59
CA GLN A 487 -3.60 -22.88 8.03
C GLN A 487 -5.04 -23.32 8.37
N TYR A 488 -6.02 -23.01 7.52
CA TYR A 488 -7.44 -23.30 7.76
C TYR A 488 -7.90 -24.63 7.17
N THR A 489 -7.16 -25.24 6.25
CA THR A 489 -7.66 -26.39 5.48
C THR A 489 -6.92 -27.68 5.77
N ARG A 490 -5.74 -27.61 6.41
CA ARG A 490 -4.90 -28.75 6.74
C ARG A 490 -5.52 -29.69 7.79
N SER A 491 -5.35 -30.99 7.56
CA SER A 491 -5.74 -32.06 8.47
C SER A 491 -5.05 -31.91 9.84
N GLY A 492 -5.75 -32.22 10.93
CA GLY A 492 -5.22 -32.13 12.29
C GLY A 492 -5.31 -30.75 12.93
N ASN A 493 -5.67 -29.70 12.19
CA ASN A 493 -6.10 -28.45 12.81
C ASN A 493 -7.52 -28.64 13.40
N ARG A 494 -7.65 -28.49 14.72
CA ARG A 494 -8.96 -28.55 15.42
C ARG A 494 -9.95 -27.49 14.95
N TYR A 495 -9.46 -26.45 14.27
CA TYR A 495 -10.25 -25.36 13.68
C TYR A 495 -10.19 -25.40 12.15
N ALA A 496 -9.93 -26.57 11.56
CA ALA A 496 -9.97 -26.73 10.13
C ALA A 496 -11.37 -26.48 9.59
N TRP A 497 -11.45 -25.78 8.46
CA TRP A 497 -12.67 -25.57 7.72
C TRP A 497 -13.26 -26.90 7.27
N SER A 498 -14.59 -27.01 7.40
CA SER A 498 -15.34 -28.17 6.92
C SER A 498 -15.19 -28.34 5.40
N ALA A 499 -15.38 -29.57 4.92
CA ALA A 499 -15.38 -29.83 3.48
C ALA A 499 -16.46 -29.00 2.74
N ASP A 500 -17.60 -28.79 3.39
CA ASP A 500 -18.71 -27.98 2.88
C ASP A 500 -18.33 -26.49 2.75
N LYS A 501 -17.73 -25.89 3.78
CA LYS A 501 -17.26 -24.49 3.74
C LYS A 501 -16.28 -24.26 2.60
N LYS A 502 -15.31 -25.17 2.43
CA LYS A 502 -14.32 -25.14 1.34
C LYS A 502 -14.99 -25.24 -0.03
N ALA A 503 -15.93 -26.17 -0.21
CA ALA A 503 -16.63 -26.37 -1.47
C ALA A 503 -17.51 -25.17 -1.84
N LYS A 504 -18.24 -24.59 -0.87
CA LYS A 504 -19.07 -23.40 -1.07
C LYS A 504 -18.25 -22.19 -1.51
N LEU A 505 -17.12 -21.92 -0.84
CA LEU A 505 -16.25 -20.80 -1.20
C LEU A 505 -15.67 -20.99 -2.61
N GLN A 506 -15.18 -22.20 -2.92
CA GLN A 506 -14.67 -22.51 -4.25
C GLN A 506 -15.74 -22.29 -5.34
N ALA A 507 -16.96 -22.79 -5.13
CA ALA A 507 -18.06 -22.61 -6.08
C ALA A 507 -18.47 -21.14 -6.25
N LEU A 508 -18.43 -20.35 -5.18
CA LEU A 508 -18.67 -18.91 -5.26
C LEU A 508 -17.60 -18.20 -6.11
N VAL A 509 -16.33 -18.54 -5.91
CA VAL A 509 -15.24 -17.96 -6.71
C VAL A 509 -15.32 -18.37 -8.17
N GLU A 510 -15.73 -19.61 -8.47
CA GLU A 510 -15.98 -20.04 -9.84
C GLU A 510 -17.08 -19.17 -10.50
N LYS A 511 -18.17 -18.85 -9.78
CA LYS A 511 -19.20 -17.93 -10.28
C LYS A 511 -18.64 -16.52 -10.54
N ILE A 512 -17.83 -15.99 -9.63
CA ILE A 512 -17.18 -14.67 -9.78
C ILE A 512 -16.31 -14.67 -11.03
N GLN A 513 -15.33 -15.57 -11.12
CA GLN A 513 -14.37 -15.60 -12.23
C GLN A 513 -15.03 -15.86 -13.59
N ALA A 514 -16.16 -16.57 -13.63
CA ALA A 514 -16.91 -16.80 -14.85
C ALA A 514 -17.73 -15.59 -15.32
N THR A 515 -18.12 -14.68 -14.43
CA THR A 515 -19.13 -13.64 -14.73
C THR A 515 -18.67 -12.21 -14.48
N TRP A 516 -17.54 -12.02 -13.81
CA TRP A 516 -16.91 -10.74 -13.51
C TRP A 516 -15.63 -10.58 -14.36
N PRO A 517 -15.75 -10.04 -15.58
CA PRO A 517 -14.65 -9.84 -16.51
C PRO A 517 -13.84 -8.59 -16.13
N ILE A 518 -12.64 -8.48 -16.71
CA ILE A 518 -11.70 -7.42 -16.36
C ILE A 518 -11.88 -6.10 -17.13
N ASP A 519 -12.89 -6.03 -17.99
CA ASP A 519 -13.11 -4.96 -18.97
C ASP A 519 -14.43 -4.20 -18.79
N ARG A 520 -15.11 -4.41 -17.64
CA ARG A 520 -16.31 -3.65 -17.27
C ARG A 520 -16.05 -2.67 -16.13
N ASP A 521 -16.94 -1.69 -16.00
CA ASP A 521 -16.92 -0.77 -14.87
C ASP A 521 -17.62 -1.37 -13.64
N TYR A 522 -16.84 -1.55 -12.57
CA TYR A 522 -17.35 -1.94 -11.24
C TYR A 522 -17.64 -0.73 -10.38
N MET A 523 -16.78 0.29 -10.47
CA MET A 523 -16.94 1.61 -9.88
C MET A 523 -17.32 2.59 -10.99
N ALA A 524 -17.95 3.72 -10.64
CA ALA A 524 -18.12 4.80 -11.60
C ALA A 524 -16.75 5.26 -12.13
N PRO A 525 -16.59 5.57 -13.43
CA PRO A 525 -15.34 6.08 -13.98
C PRO A 525 -14.95 7.42 -13.32
N PRO A 526 -13.67 7.83 -13.38
CA PRO A 526 -13.24 9.11 -12.83
C PRO A 526 -13.93 10.25 -13.58
N ALA A 527 -14.34 11.28 -12.84
CA ALA A 527 -14.96 12.47 -13.41
C ALA A 527 -13.96 13.35 -14.19
N PHE A 528 -12.68 13.25 -13.87
CA PHE A 528 -11.59 14.00 -14.49
C PHE A 528 -10.41 13.11 -14.87
N GLY A 529 -9.76 13.43 -15.99
CA GLY A 529 -8.53 12.76 -16.43
C GLY A 529 -8.77 11.37 -17.04
N GLN A 530 -7.69 10.62 -17.19
CA GLN A 530 -7.70 9.27 -17.78
C GLN A 530 -7.28 8.24 -16.73
N LEU A 531 -7.67 6.98 -16.94
CA LEU A 531 -7.21 5.88 -16.11
C LEU A 531 -5.76 5.49 -16.46
N VAL A 532 -4.95 5.24 -15.44
CA VAL A 532 -3.61 4.66 -15.63
C VAL A 532 -3.73 3.23 -16.15
N LYS A 533 -2.69 2.74 -16.82
CA LYS A 533 -2.56 1.34 -17.21
C LYS A 533 -1.64 0.59 -16.24
N ILE A 534 -2.07 -0.56 -15.79
CA ILE A 534 -1.22 -1.52 -15.07
C ILE A 534 -0.20 -2.08 -16.06
N ASP A 535 1.00 -2.41 -15.60
CA ASP A 535 2.00 -3.13 -16.39
C ASP A 535 1.37 -4.36 -17.07
N PRO A 536 1.34 -4.43 -18.42
CA PRO A 536 0.72 -5.54 -19.13
C PRO A 536 1.31 -6.91 -18.77
N ALA A 537 2.56 -6.97 -18.30
CA ALA A 537 3.19 -8.22 -17.87
C ALA A 537 2.53 -8.83 -16.61
N LEU A 538 1.82 -8.02 -15.82
CA LEU A 538 1.04 -8.49 -14.67
C LEU A 538 -0.31 -9.07 -15.08
N ILE A 539 -0.82 -8.76 -16.28
CA ILE A 539 -2.11 -9.26 -16.76
C ILE A 539 -1.87 -10.57 -17.52
N VAL A 540 -2.28 -11.69 -16.91
CA VAL A 540 -1.99 -13.03 -17.41
C VAL A 540 -3.23 -13.70 -18.00
N THR A 541 -2.99 -14.55 -19.00
CA THR A 541 -4.02 -15.43 -19.56
C THR A 541 -4.00 -16.77 -18.82
N PRO A 542 -5.14 -17.24 -18.27
CA PRO A 542 -5.22 -18.56 -17.68
C PRO A 542 -4.88 -19.67 -18.69
N PRO A 543 -4.10 -20.70 -18.29
CA PRO A 543 -3.92 -21.88 -19.11
C PRO A 543 -5.25 -22.58 -19.42
N PRO A 544 -5.33 -23.34 -20.54
CA PRO A 544 -6.52 -24.11 -20.87
C PRO A 544 -7.01 -24.99 -19.72
N GLY A 545 -8.29 -24.83 -19.35
CA GLY A 545 -8.94 -25.55 -18.26
C GLY A 545 -8.75 -24.95 -16.86
N LEU A 546 -8.02 -23.83 -16.75
CA LEU A 546 -7.80 -23.07 -15.50
C LEU A 546 -8.45 -21.68 -15.54
N GLU A 547 -9.35 -21.42 -16.49
CA GLU A 547 -10.01 -20.13 -16.68
C GLU A 547 -10.94 -19.78 -15.51
N VAL A 548 -11.47 -20.77 -14.79
CA VAL A 548 -12.45 -20.58 -13.71
C VAL A 548 -12.10 -21.48 -12.52
N GLY A 549 -12.13 -20.92 -11.32
CA GLY A 549 -11.81 -21.61 -10.06
C GLY A 549 -10.33 -21.65 -9.70
N TYR A 550 -9.46 -20.94 -10.42
CA TYR A 550 -8.01 -20.96 -10.24
C TYR A 550 -7.43 -19.54 -10.16
N VAL A 551 -6.27 -19.40 -9.51
CA VAL A 551 -5.57 -18.12 -9.36
C VAL A 551 -4.05 -18.28 -9.55
N PRO A 552 -3.38 -17.28 -10.16
CA PRO A 552 -1.94 -17.30 -10.31
C PRO A 552 -1.24 -16.71 -9.07
N ILE A 553 -0.54 -17.54 -8.30
CA ILE A 553 0.16 -17.15 -7.06
C ILE A 553 1.64 -16.92 -7.32
N VAL A 554 2.13 -15.74 -6.97
CA VAL A 554 3.54 -15.37 -7.05
C VAL A 554 4.31 -16.00 -5.89
N VAL A 555 5.42 -16.70 -6.22
CA VAL A 555 6.25 -17.43 -5.24
C VAL A 555 7.69 -16.96 -5.19
N ARG A 556 8.11 -16.15 -6.17
CA ARG A 556 9.44 -15.54 -6.24
C ARG A 556 9.40 -14.29 -7.11
N GLN A 557 10.15 -13.27 -6.73
CA GLN A 557 10.47 -12.12 -7.56
C GLN A 557 11.96 -11.81 -7.41
N GLU A 558 12.68 -11.71 -8.52
CA GLU A 558 14.15 -11.59 -8.55
C GLU A 558 14.59 -10.60 -9.64
N PRO A 559 15.79 -10.01 -9.57
CA PRO A 559 16.27 -9.20 -10.69
C PRO A 559 16.41 -10.06 -11.95
N ALA A 560 16.10 -9.50 -13.13
CA ALA A 560 16.41 -10.17 -14.38
C ALA A 560 17.92 -10.50 -14.46
N LYS A 561 18.24 -11.70 -14.95
CA LYS A 561 19.63 -12.06 -15.22
C LYS A 561 20.13 -11.17 -16.36
N LYS A 562 21.17 -10.38 -16.09
CA LYS A 562 21.90 -9.63 -17.12
C LYS A 562 22.65 -10.55 -18.06
#